data_AF-A0A172ZKD1-F1
#
_entry.id   AF-A0A172ZKD1-F1
#
_cell.length_a   1.000
_cell.length_b   1.000
_cell.length_c   1.000
_cell.angle_alpha   90.00
_cell.angle_beta   90.00
_cell.angle_gamma   90.00
#
_symmetry.space_group_name_H-M   'P 1'
#
loop_
_entity.id
_entity.type
_entity.pdbx_description
1 polymer ?
#
loop_
_entity_poly.entity_id
_entity_poly.type
_entity_poly.pdbx_seq_one_letter_code
_entity_poly.pdbx_strand_id
1 'polypeptide(L)'
;MLSYILDGAASLLGLTPLELKQYLQDGDSIRHIAEHQGFSAAQFSEQLLEHISMTLKEAQTSGQITQRRHEDDLQLARQQIERLVDIHEDQEF
;
A
#
# COMPACT_ATOMS: atom_id res chain seq x y z
N MET A 1 -0.51 9.86 -5.84
CA MET A 1 -1.36 9.15 -4.85
C MET A 1 -0.90 7.71 -4.72
N LEU A 2 -1.08 6.84 -5.74
CA LEU A 2 -0.60 5.44 -5.67
C LEU A 2 0.90 5.26 -5.35
N SER A 3 1.74 6.24 -5.73
CA SER A 3 3.18 6.19 -5.45
C SER A 3 3.53 6.07 -3.97
N TYR A 4 2.77 6.67 -3.03
CA TYR A 4 3.12 6.56 -1.61
C TYR A 4 2.74 5.18 -1.04
N ILE A 5 1.70 4.54 -1.59
CA ILE A 5 1.26 3.20 -1.18
C ILE A 5 2.28 2.18 -1.63
N LEU A 6 2.74 2.28 -2.89
CA LEU A 6 3.81 1.43 -3.42
C LEU A 6 5.13 1.63 -2.66
N ASP A 7 5.45 2.85 -2.26
CA ASP A 7 6.66 3.14 -1.50
C ASP A 7 6.62 2.54 -0.08
N GLY A 8 5.48 2.72 0.62
CA GLY A 8 5.26 2.07 1.92
C GLY A 8 5.22 0.55 1.82
N ALA A 9 4.59 0.02 0.78
CA ALA A 9 4.52 -1.41 0.50
C ALA A 9 5.93 -1.98 0.28
N ALA A 10 6.71 -1.35 -0.59
CA ALA A 10 8.07 -1.77 -0.87
C ALA A 10 8.94 -1.69 0.40
N SER A 11 8.80 -0.62 1.19
CA SER A 11 9.52 -0.45 2.45
C SER A 11 9.21 -1.57 3.46
N LEU A 12 7.94 -1.95 3.60
CA LEU A 12 7.51 -3.07 4.47
C LEU A 12 8.03 -4.43 3.98
N LEU A 13 8.09 -4.60 2.66
CA LEU A 13 8.62 -5.80 2.01
C LEU A 13 10.16 -5.82 1.97
N GLY A 14 10.83 -4.75 2.41
CA GLY A 14 12.28 -4.60 2.27
C GLY A 14 12.75 -4.52 0.81
N LEU A 15 11.87 -4.12 -0.09
CA LEU A 15 12.13 -3.91 -1.52
C LEU A 15 12.22 -2.43 -1.84
N THR A 16 12.77 -2.11 -3.00
CA THR A 16 12.64 -0.76 -3.55
C THR A 16 11.29 -0.58 -4.26
N PRO A 17 10.72 0.64 -4.31
CA PRO A 17 9.47 0.89 -5.06
C PRO A 17 9.62 0.57 -6.56
N LEU A 18 10.84 0.66 -7.08
CA LEU A 18 11.15 0.24 -8.46
C LEU A 18 11.03 -1.27 -8.62
N GLU A 19 11.64 -2.05 -7.73
CA GLU A 19 11.54 -3.52 -7.75
C GLU A 19 10.11 -3.99 -7.58
N LEU A 20 9.38 -3.45 -6.59
CA LEU A 20 7.97 -3.79 -6.41
C LEU A 20 7.15 -3.53 -7.68
N LYS A 21 7.39 -2.38 -8.33
CA LYS A 21 6.74 -2.08 -9.61
C LYS A 21 7.16 -3.04 -10.71
N GLN A 22 8.41 -3.46 -10.77
CA GLN A 22 8.87 -4.46 -11.75
C GLN A 22 8.17 -5.80 -11.53
N TYR A 23 8.05 -6.28 -10.29
CA TYR A 23 7.30 -7.51 -9.99
C TYR A 23 5.85 -7.42 -10.44
N LEU A 24 5.19 -6.29 -10.16
CA LEU A 24 3.82 -6.05 -10.64
C LEU A 24 3.71 -6.01 -12.17
N GLN A 25 4.73 -5.49 -12.86
CA GLN A 25 4.80 -5.49 -14.32
C GLN A 25 5.06 -6.87 -14.91
N ASP A 26 5.77 -7.73 -14.18
CA ASP A 26 6.02 -9.12 -14.53
C ASP A 26 4.77 -10.00 -14.36
N GLY A 27 3.72 -9.47 -13.72
CA GLY A 27 2.47 -10.17 -13.43
C GLY A 27 2.40 -10.75 -12.02
N ASP A 28 3.42 -10.52 -11.20
CA ASP A 28 3.38 -10.89 -9.80
C ASP A 28 2.42 -9.98 -9.01
N SER A 29 1.93 -10.44 -7.87
CA SER A 29 0.95 -9.71 -7.07
C SER A 29 1.54 -9.32 -5.74
N ILE A 30 1.16 -8.14 -5.21
CA ILE A 30 1.64 -7.68 -3.89
C ILE A 30 1.40 -8.74 -2.81
N ARG A 31 0.26 -9.45 -2.89
CA ARG A 31 -0.03 -10.59 -2.03
C ARG A 31 1.07 -11.65 -2.06
N HIS A 32 1.43 -12.10 -3.26
CA HIS A 32 2.40 -13.16 -3.46
C HIS A 32 3.80 -12.72 -3.01
N ILE A 33 4.20 -11.49 -3.33
CA ILE A 33 5.44 -10.86 -2.85
C ILE A 33 5.46 -10.76 -1.32
N ALA A 34 4.34 -10.37 -0.70
CA ALA A 34 4.20 -10.29 0.75
C ALA A 34 4.30 -11.67 1.42
N GLU A 35 3.62 -12.67 0.87
CA GLU A 35 3.69 -14.06 1.35
C GLU A 35 5.11 -14.63 1.23
N HIS A 36 5.82 -14.31 0.14
CA HIS A 36 7.23 -14.63 -0.04
C HIS A 36 8.13 -14.04 1.05
N GLN A 37 7.79 -12.85 1.57
CA GLN A 37 8.49 -12.20 2.67
C GLN A 37 7.98 -12.63 4.06
N GLY A 38 7.03 -13.57 4.13
CA GLY A 38 6.46 -14.07 5.37
C GLY A 38 5.35 -13.19 5.97
N PHE A 39 4.82 -12.23 5.20
CA PHE A 39 3.65 -11.45 5.58
C PHE A 39 2.37 -12.06 4.99
N SER A 40 1.34 -12.25 5.82
CA SER A 40 0.01 -12.55 5.30
C SER A 40 -0.61 -11.30 4.67
N ALA A 41 -1.42 -11.48 3.63
CA ALA A 41 -2.18 -10.41 2.96
C ALA A 41 -2.86 -9.42 3.93
N ALA A 42 -3.52 -9.94 4.96
CA ALA A 42 -4.19 -9.14 5.99
C ALA A 42 -3.17 -8.34 6.83
N GLN A 43 -2.16 -9.01 7.38
CA GLN A 43 -1.10 -8.37 8.18
C GLN A 43 -0.37 -7.29 7.39
N PHE A 44 -0.05 -7.57 6.12
CA PHE A 44 0.57 -6.62 5.23
C PHE A 44 -0.31 -5.37 5.01
N SER A 45 -1.60 -5.58 4.76
CA SER A 45 -2.56 -4.49 4.54
C SER A 45 -2.70 -3.61 5.77
N GLU A 46 -2.79 -4.22 6.96
CA GLU A 46 -2.88 -3.50 8.24
C GLU A 46 -1.62 -2.67 8.51
N GLN A 47 -0.43 -3.27 8.38
CA GLN A 47 0.86 -2.60 8.56
C GLN A 47 1.04 -1.44 7.57
N LEU A 48 0.66 -1.65 6.31
CA LEU A 48 0.75 -0.63 5.27
C LEU A 48 -0.19 0.54 5.56
N LEU A 49 -1.43 0.26 5.94
CA LEU A 49 -2.41 1.29 6.30
C LEU A 49 -1.94 2.09 7.51
N GLU A 50 -1.37 1.43 8.52
CA GLU A 50 -0.81 2.10 9.70
C GLU A 50 0.35 3.03 9.32
N HIS A 51 1.29 2.55 8.50
CA HIS A 51 2.43 3.35 8.03
C HIS A 51 1.95 4.63 7.32
N ILE A 52 0.99 4.48 6.42
CA ILE A 52 0.39 5.59 5.67
C ILE A 52 -0.33 6.57 6.61
N SER A 53 -1.10 6.04 7.56
CA SER A 53 -1.81 6.84 8.57
C SER A 53 -0.82 7.70 9.37
N MET A 54 0.32 7.14 9.76
CA MET A 54 1.37 7.90 10.45
C MET A 54 1.92 9.03 9.56
N THR A 55 2.27 8.75 8.30
CA THR A 55 2.75 9.78 7.37
C THR A 55 1.73 10.90 7.15
N LEU A 56 0.45 10.56 6.96
CA LEU A 56 -0.62 11.53 6.80
C LEU A 56 -0.82 12.36 8.07
N LYS A 57 -0.74 11.74 9.25
CA LYS A 57 -0.85 12.42 10.54
C LYS A 57 0.31 13.38 10.78
N GLU A 58 1.52 13.02 10.38
CA GLU A 58 2.69 13.90 10.41
C GLU A 58 2.50 15.09 9.47
N ALA A 59 2.06 14.85 8.23
CA ALA A 59 1.75 15.91 7.27
C ALA A 59 0.62 16.83 7.77
N GLN A 60 -0.39 16.29 8.46
CA GLN A 60 -1.47 17.06 9.06
C GLN A 60 -0.95 17.93 10.20
N THR A 61 -0.11 17.35 11.07
CA THR A 61 0.50 18.05 12.21
C THR A 61 1.45 19.16 11.75
N SER A 62 2.17 18.92 10.65
CA SER A 62 3.04 19.90 10.00
C SER A 62 2.26 20.98 9.22
N GLY A 63 0.93 20.84 9.11
CA GLY A 63 0.06 21.76 8.38
C GLY A 63 0.16 21.64 6.85
N GLN A 64 0.80 20.58 6.34
CA GLN A 64 0.90 20.29 4.91
C GLN A 64 -0.43 19.82 4.32
N ILE A 65 -1.25 19.14 5.13
CA ILE A 65 -2.60 18.70 4.76
C ILE A 65 -3.63 19.10 5.82
N THR A 66 -4.90 19.20 5.41
CA THR A 66 -6.03 19.46 6.33
C THR A 66 -6.63 18.16 6.86
N GLN A 67 -7.40 18.21 7.96
CA GLN A 67 -8.12 17.04 8.50
C GLN A 67 -8.95 16.31 7.44
N ARG A 68 -9.70 17.07 6.62
CA ARG A 68 -10.50 16.50 5.53
C ARG A 68 -9.64 15.76 4.51
N ARG A 69 -8.45 16.31 4.20
CA ARG A 69 -7.53 15.70 3.23
C ARG A 69 -6.90 14.43 3.81
N HIS A 70 -6.51 14.45 5.09
CA HIS A 70 -6.06 13.25 5.80
C HIS A 70 -7.08 12.11 5.70
N GLU A 71 -8.34 12.38 5.99
CA GLU A 71 -9.39 11.35 5.94
C GLU A 71 -9.64 10.83 4.52
N ASP A 72 -9.66 11.72 3.52
CA ASP A 72 -9.80 11.36 2.10
C ASP A 72 -8.64 10.49 1.61
N ASP A 73 -7.40 10.90 1.92
CA ASP A 73 -6.19 10.16 1.58
C ASP A 73 -6.13 8.80 2.29
N LEU A 74 -6.55 8.72 3.57
CA LEU A 74 -6.58 7.48 4.34
C LEU A 74 -7.65 6.49 3.84
N GLN A 75 -8.85 6.99 3.52
CA GLN A 75 -9.90 6.20 2.90
C GLN A 75 -9.45 5.65 1.54
N LEU A 76 -8.84 6.51 0.72
CA LEU A 76 -8.29 6.10 -0.57
C LEU A 76 -7.17 5.08 -0.39
N ALA A 77 -6.29 5.27 0.59
CA ALA A 77 -5.22 4.33 0.94
C ALA A 77 -5.79 2.93 1.15
N ARG A 78 -6.77 2.83 2.05
CA ARG A 78 -7.41 1.57 2.42
C ARG A 78 -7.99 0.85 1.20
N GLN A 79 -8.78 1.56 0.41
CA GLN A 79 -9.41 1.00 -0.79
C GLN A 79 -8.38 0.56 -1.85
N GLN A 80 -7.29 1.30 -1.99
CA GLN A 80 -6.22 0.95 -2.93
C GLN A 80 -5.40 -0.24 -2.43
N ILE A 81 -5.10 -0.33 -1.14
CA ILE A 81 -4.40 -1.48 -0.54
C ILE A 81 -5.25 -2.74 -0.71
N GLU A 82 -6.53 -2.66 -0.36
CA GLU A 82 -7.48 -3.77 -0.56
C GLU A 82 -7.46 -4.21 -2.02
N ARG A 83 -7.62 -3.29 -2.97
CA ARG A 83 -7.54 -3.65 -4.40
C ARG A 83 -6.18 -4.22 -4.81
N LEU A 84 -5.06 -3.66 -4.35
CA LEU A 84 -3.73 -4.14 -4.73
C LEU A 84 -3.44 -5.56 -4.25
N VAL A 85 -3.98 -5.91 -3.08
CA VAL A 85 -3.88 -7.26 -2.53
C VAL A 85 -4.90 -8.18 -3.20
N ASP A 86 -6.09 -7.68 -3.50
CA ASP A 86 -7.24 -8.40 -4.06
C ASP A 86 -7.23 -8.61 -5.59
N ILE A 87 -6.40 -7.85 -6.34
CA ILE A 87 -6.34 -7.84 -7.82
C ILE A 87 -6.21 -9.22 -8.49
N HIS A 88 -5.94 -10.30 -7.74
CA HIS A 88 -5.90 -11.67 -8.26
C HIS A 88 -7.21 -12.49 -8.16
N GLU A 89 -8.33 -11.99 -7.61
CA GLU A 89 -9.59 -12.76 -7.58
C GLU A 89 -10.49 -12.57 -8.81
N ASP A 90 -10.27 -11.55 -9.65
CA ASP A 90 -11.14 -11.23 -10.79
C ASP A 90 -10.39 -11.38 -12.14
N GLN A 91 -10.04 -12.62 -12.48
CA GLN A 91 -9.81 -13.05 -13.86
C GLN A 91 -10.64 -14.30 -14.13
N GLU A 92 -11.96 -14.16 -14.08
CA GLU A 92 -12.85 -15.02 -14.86
C GLU A 92 -12.89 -14.48 -16.30
N PHE A 93 -12.13 -15.10 -17.19
CA PHE A 93 -12.31 -14.99 -18.65
C PHE A 93 -12.36 -16.39 -19.27
#